data_AF-A0A0G1P9W8-F1
#
_entry.id   AF-A0A0G1P9W8-F1
#
_cell.length_a   1.000
_cell.length_b   1.000
_cell.length_c   1.000
_cell.angle_alpha   90.00
_cell.angle_beta   90.00
_cell.angle_gamma   90.00
#
_symmetry.space_group_name_H-M   'P 1'
#
loop_
_entity.id
_entity.type
_entity.pdbx_description
1 polymer ?
#
loop_
_entity_poly.entity_id
_entity_poly.type
_entity_poly.pdbx_seq_one_letter_code
_entity_poly.pdbx_strand_id
1 'polypeptide(L)'
;MKLLIAVSDITSDPVGAELENIGYSLGVMNMRDVLLLIEPWIAADGQSAMFSITPENAFEMTRLFYALAVINLACFMLEEFSIPSMETGMAQRMKRIHPQAEHEKMMNNYLFQVGRITSQYGLSRYSAGS
;
A
#
# COMPACT_ATOMS: atom_id res chain seq x y z
N MET A 1 -6.72 16.18 10.18
CA MET A 1 -6.60 14.72 10.26
C MET A 1 -7.79 14.07 9.56
N LYS A 2 -7.56 13.29 8.51
CA LYS A 2 -8.59 12.58 7.72
C LYS A 2 -8.62 11.10 8.10
N LEU A 3 -9.79 10.49 8.24
CA LEU A 3 -9.94 9.04 8.39
C LEU A 3 -10.05 8.42 6.99
N LEU A 4 -9.22 7.41 6.70
CA LEU A 4 -9.21 6.70 5.42
C LEU A 4 -9.83 5.31 5.60
N ILE A 5 -10.89 5.03 4.86
CA ILE A 5 -11.58 3.73 4.87
C ILE A 5 -11.19 2.94 3.62
N ALA A 6 -11.17 3.60 2.47
CA ALA A 6 -10.79 3.08 1.16
C ALA A 6 -9.53 3.75 0.61
N VAL A 7 -8.89 3.15 -0.40
CA VAL A 7 -7.71 3.72 -1.07
C VAL A 7 -8.08 4.99 -1.85
N SER A 8 -9.26 5.00 -2.46
CA SER A 8 -9.82 6.16 -3.15
C SER A 8 -10.14 7.34 -2.20
N ASP A 9 -10.15 7.15 -0.88
CA ASP A 9 -10.22 8.26 0.07
C ASP A 9 -8.95 9.11 0.08
N ILE A 10 -7.82 8.61 -0.43
CA ILE A 10 -6.54 9.35 -0.42
C ILE A 10 -6.56 10.50 -1.43
N THR A 11 -7.04 10.24 -2.64
CA THR A 11 -7.10 11.20 -3.74
C THR A 11 -8.39 11.03 -4.55
N SER A 12 -8.99 12.14 -4.98
CA SER A 12 -10.18 12.16 -5.83
C SER A 12 -9.88 11.92 -7.32
N ASP A 13 -8.59 11.85 -7.68
CA ASP A 13 -8.17 11.71 -9.06
C ASP A 13 -8.28 10.25 -9.54
N PRO A 14 -8.29 9.98 -10.86
CA PRO A 14 -8.40 8.63 -11.41
C PRO A 14 -7.36 7.63 -10.86
N VAL A 15 -6.21 8.11 -10.40
CA VAL A 15 -5.17 7.31 -9.75
C VAL A 15 -5.70 6.57 -8.51
N GLY A 16 -6.56 7.21 -7.70
CA GLY A 16 -7.13 6.58 -6.50
C GLY A 16 -8.01 5.38 -6.84
N ALA A 17 -8.82 5.49 -7.89
CA ALA A 17 -9.66 4.41 -8.40
C ALA A 17 -8.84 3.29 -9.05
N GLU A 18 -7.78 3.62 -9.79
CA GLU A 18 -6.87 2.62 -10.36
C GLU A 18 -6.18 1.80 -9.26
N LEU A 19 -5.67 2.46 -8.23
CA LEU A 19 -5.06 1.78 -7.10
C LEU A 19 -6.08 0.87 -6.39
N GLU A 20 -7.28 1.37 -6.10
CA GLU A 20 -8.34 0.56 -5.49
C GLU A 20 -8.65 -0.71 -6.31
N ASN A 21 -8.72 -0.62 -7.64
CA ASN A 21 -8.88 -1.78 -8.52
C ASN A 21 -7.71 -2.77 -8.43
N ILE A 22 -6.47 -2.28 -8.35
CA ILE A 22 -5.29 -3.12 -8.12
C ILE A 22 -5.40 -3.80 -6.75
N GLY A 23 -5.77 -3.06 -5.70
CA GLY A 23 -6.01 -3.58 -4.36
C GLY A 23 -7.02 -4.72 -4.34
N TYR A 24 -8.14 -4.58 -5.05
CA TYR A 24 -9.12 -5.65 -5.23
C TYR A 24 -8.52 -6.91 -5.86
N SER A 25 -7.72 -6.76 -6.93
CA SER A 25 -7.06 -7.88 -7.59
C SER A 25 -6.05 -8.61 -6.69
N LEU A 26 -5.50 -7.90 -5.71
CA LEU A 26 -4.51 -8.40 -4.75
C LEU A 26 -5.14 -8.85 -3.42
N GLY A 27 -6.47 -8.81 -3.29
CA GLY A 27 -7.14 -9.14 -2.01
C GLY A 27 -6.76 -8.19 -0.88
N VAL A 28 -6.54 -6.91 -1.20
CA VAL A 28 -6.31 -5.80 -0.27
C VAL A 28 -7.47 -4.82 -0.45
N MET A 29 -8.57 -5.05 0.24
CA MET A 29 -9.87 -4.47 -0.11
C MET A 29 -10.09 -3.08 0.48
N ASN A 30 -9.39 -2.73 1.56
CA ASN A 30 -9.59 -1.47 2.26
C ASN A 30 -8.32 -1.04 3.01
N MET A 31 -8.36 0.13 3.64
CA MET A 31 -7.20 0.67 4.36
C MET A 31 -6.82 -0.14 5.61
N ARG A 32 -7.75 -0.88 6.21
CA ARG A 32 -7.43 -1.81 7.31
C ARG A 32 -6.58 -2.98 6.81
N ASP A 33 -6.86 -3.53 5.63
CA ASP A 33 -6.03 -4.58 5.04
C ASP A 33 -4.63 -4.05 4.70
N VAL A 34 -4.55 -2.81 4.20
CA VAL A 34 -3.28 -2.12 3.98
C VAL A 34 -2.48 -2.02 5.29
N LEU A 35 -3.13 -1.61 6.38
CA LEU A 35 -2.50 -1.48 7.68
C LEU A 35 -1.97 -2.82 8.20
N LEU A 36 -2.77 -3.88 8.11
CA LEU A 36 -2.38 -5.23 8.54
C LEU A 36 -1.13 -5.73 7.83
N LEU A 37 -0.99 -5.44 6.55
CA LEU A 37 0.19 -5.85 5.77
C LEU A 37 1.46 -5.13 6.23
N ILE A 38 1.36 -3.84 6.58
CA ILE A 38 2.53 -3.03 6.93
C ILE A 38 2.82 -2.95 8.44
N GLU A 39 1.90 -3.38 9.30
CA GLU A 39 2.05 -3.32 10.75
C GLU A 39 3.32 -4.01 11.26
N PRO A 40 3.71 -5.21 10.76
CA PRO A 40 4.98 -5.83 11.16
C PRO A 40 6.21 -4.96 10.82
N TRP A 41 6.10 -4.07 9.84
CA TRP A 41 7.18 -3.19 9.39
C TRP A 41 7.27 -1.92 10.21
N ILE A 42 6.12 -1.36 10.59
CA ILE A 42 6.06 -0.22 11.50
C ILE A 42 6.64 -0.62 12.86
N ALA A 43 6.31 -1.82 13.36
CA ALA A 43 6.75 -2.28 14.67
C ALA A 43 8.24 -2.63 14.74
N ALA A 44 8.90 -2.93 13.62
CA ALA A 44 10.30 -3.35 13.56
C ALA A 44 11.32 -2.18 13.43
N ASP A 45 10.92 -0.95 13.79
CA ASP A 45 11.75 0.26 13.69
C ASP A 45 12.39 0.49 12.31
N GLY A 46 11.72 0.04 11.24
CA GLY A 46 12.14 0.31 9.87
C GLY A 46 13.51 -0.25 9.48
N GLN A 47 14.11 -1.16 10.26
CA GLN A 47 15.28 -1.89 9.80
C GLN A 47 14.89 -2.58 8.50
N SER A 48 15.58 -2.22 7.43
CA SER A 48 15.29 -2.60 6.05
C SER A 48 15.34 -4.12 5.93
N ALA A 49 14.23 -4.79 6.22
CA ALA A 49 14.16 -6.22 6.01
C ALA A 49 14.35 -6.43 4.51
N MET A 50 15.43 -7.14 4.18
CA MET A 50 15.71 -7.52 2.81
C MET A 50 14.57 -8.42 2.36
N PHE A 51 13.76 -7.88 1.47
CA PHE A 51 12.71 -8.59 0.78
C PHE A 51 13.31 -9.62 -0.17
N SER A 52 13.50 -10.85 0.31
CA SER A 52 13.81 -11.98 -0.57
C SER A 52 12.54 -12.40 -1.28
N ILE A 53 12.42 -12.04 -2.57
CA ILE A 53 11.31 -12.44 -3.42
C ILE A 53 11.63 -13.83 -3.99
N THR A 54 10.78 -14.79 -3.69
CA THR A 54 10.85 -16.16 -4.20
C THR A 54 9.53 -16.51 -4.89
N PRO A 55 9.48 -17.55 -5.74
CA PRO A 55 8.22 -18.00 -6.33
C PRO A 55 7.12 -18.27 -5.27
N GLU A 56 7.50 -18.80 -4.11
CA GLU A 56 6.58 -19.23 -3.05
C GLU A 56 5.93 -18.05 -2.30
N ASN A 57 6.59 -16.88 -2.27
CA ASN A 57 6.08 -15.71 -1.56
C ASN A 57 5.74 -14.53 -2.49
N ALA A 58 5.92 -14.66 -3.80
CA ALA A 58 5.76 -13.57 -4.76
C ALA A 58 4.41 -12.84 -4.64
N PHE A 59 3.32 -13.58 -4.39
CA PHE A 59 2.00 -12.99 -4.22
C PHE A 59 1.91 -12.11 -2.96
N GLU A 60 2.30 -12.63 -1.80
CA GLU A 60 2.29 -11.87 -0.53
C GLU A 60 3.23 -10.66 -0.58
N MET A 61 4.39 -10.82 -1.23
CA MET A 61 5.33 -9.73 -1.46
C MET A 61 4.74 -8.63 -2.33
N THR A 62 3.97 -9.00 -3.36
CA THR A 62 3.25 -8.06 -4.22
C THR A 62 2.21 -7.28 -3.42
N ARG A 63 1.43 -7.95 -2.57
CA ARG A 63 0.44 -7.32 -1.68
C ARG A 63 1.08 -6.32 -0.74
N LEU A 64 2.20 -6.70 -0.13
CA LEU A 64 2.94 -5.84 0.79
C LEU A 64 3.53 -4.61 0.09
N PHE A 65 4.19 -4.77 -1.07
CA PHE A 65 4.68 -3.63 -1.82
C PHE A 65 3.56 -2.69 -2.28
N TYR A 66 2.40 -3.24 -2.67
CA TYR A 66 1.23 -2.44 -2.97
C TYR A 66 0.75 -1.66 -1.73
N ALA A 67 0.63 -2.29 -0.56
CA ALA A 67 0.23 -1.62 0.67
C ALA A 67 1.22 -0.51 1.08
N LEU A 68 2.53 -0.76 0.94
CA LEU A 68 3.57 0.25 1.17
C LEU A 68 3.45 1.42 0.17
N ALA A 69 3.12 1.16 -1.10
CA ALA A 69 2.87 2.20 -2.08
C ALA A 69 1.67 3.08 -1.69
N VAL A 70 0.55 2.46 -1.30
CA VAL A 70 -0.66 3.17 -0.85
C VAL A 70 -0.38 4.08 0.34
N ILE A 71 0.36 3.61 1.33
CA ILE A 71 0.70 4.40 2.52
C ILE A 71 1.63 5.55 2.17
N ASN A 72 2.57 5.34 1.26
CA ASN A 72 3.42 6.43 0.77
C ASN A 72 2.65 7.45 -0.06
N LEU A 73 1.65 7.04 -0.86
CA LEU A 73 0.74 7.97 -1.51
C LEU A 73 -0.06 8.78 -0.47
N ALA A 74 -0.57 8.14 0.58
CA ALA A 74 -1.27 8.83 1.66
C ALA A 74 -0.38 9.89 2.34
N CYS A 75 0.87 9.56 2.65
CA CYS A 75 1.84 10.51 3.21
C CYS A 75 2.26 11.60 2.19
N PHE A 76 2.29 11.29 0.89
CA PHE A 76 2.52 12.30 -0.14
C PHE A 76 1.38 13.34 -0.15
N MET A 77 0.12 12.88 -0.10
CA MET A 77 -1.06 13.75 -0.18
C MET A 77 -1.40 14.45 1.14
N LEU A 78 -1.13 13.81 2.28
CA LEU A 78 -1.61 14.23 3.61
C LEU A 78 -0.43 14.30 4.60
N GLU A 79 -0.43 15.32 5.46
CA GLU A 79 0.54 15.42 6.55
C GLU A 79 0.23 14.46 7.70
N GLU A 80 -1.06 14.24 7.99
CA GLU A 80 -1.55 13.38 9.07
C GLU A 80 -2.91 12.77 8.69
N PHE A 81 -3.05 11.46 8.92
CA PHE A 81 -4.27 10.70 8.67
C PHE A 81 -4.43 9.56 9.67
N SER A 82 -5.61 8.94 9.67
CA SER A 82 -5.93 7.79 10.51
C SER A 82 -6.47 6.66 9.67
N ILE A 83 -6.18 5.43 10.08
CA ILE A 83 -6.73 4.20 9.49
C ILE A 83 -7.49 3.42 10.59
N PRO A 84 -8.69 2.87 10.32
CA PRO A 84 -9.37 2.00 11.26
C PRO A 84 -8.49 0.82 11.67
N SER A 85 -8.25 0.63 12.97
CA SER A 85 -7.49 -0.52 13.46
C SER A 85 -8.41 -1.76 13.58
N MET A 86 -7.79 -2.89 13.94
CA MET A 86 -8.52 -4.12 14.29
C MET A 86 -9.19 -4.03 15.67
N GLU A 87 -8.67 -3.19 16.56
CA GLU A 87 -9.25 -2.96 17.87
C GLU A 87 -10.52 -2.11 17.73
N THR A 88 -11.65 -2.63 18.20
CA THR A 88 -12.95 -1.98 18.03
C THR A 88 -12.96 -0.58 18.59
N GLY A 89 -13.29 0.40 17.73
CA GLY A 89 -13.37 1.82 18.12
C GLY A 89 -12.04 2.57 18.11
N MET A 90 -10.94 1.93 17.70
CA MET A 90 -9.63 2.56 17.61
C MET A 90 -9.22 2.83 16.15
N ALA A 91 -8.46 3.90 15.94
CA ALA A 91 -7.87 4.24 14.66
C ALA A 91 -6.38 4.50 14.88
N GLN A 92 -5.54 3.86 14.07
CA GLN A 92 -4.11 4.08 14.11
C GLN A 92 -3.79 5.39 13.39
N ARG A 93 -3.20 6.32 14.13
CA ARG A 93 -2.75 7.60 13.58
C ARG A 93 -1.41 7.42 12.89
N MET A 94 -1.29 8.01 11.72
CA MET A 94 -0.07 8.04 10.94
C MET A 94 0.25 9.48 10.60
N LYS A 95 1.53 9.84 10.78
CA LYS A 95 2.05 11.16 10.46
C LYS A 95 3.18 11.01 9.45
N ARG A 96 3.22 11.91 8.47
CA ARG A 96 4.34 12.01 7.54
C ARG A 96 5.63 12.30 8.33
N ILE A 97 6.62 11.44 8.17
CA ILE A 97 7.93 11.54 8.83
C ILE A 97 9.06 11.98 7.88
N HIS A 98 8.86 11.82 6.57
CA HIS A 98 9.79 12.26 5.52
C HIS A 98 9.20 13.40 4.70
N PRO A 99 10.01 14.17 3.95
CA PRO A 99 9.50 15.14 2.99
C PRO A 99 8.57 14.50 1.95
N GLN A 100 7.61 15.26 1.45
CA GLN A 100 6.62 14.80 0.47
C GLN A 100 7.27 14.15 -0.77
N ALA A 101 8.31 14.77 -1.34
CA ALA A 101 9.03 14.23 -2.50
C ALA A 101 9.73 12.88 -2.24
N GLU A 102 10.04 12.56 -0.97
CA GLU A 102 10.61 11.27 -0.62
C GLU A 102 9.54 10.18 -0.64
N HIS A 103 8.35 10.46 -0.09
CA HIS A 103 7.20 9.56 -0.16
C HIS A 103 6.75 9.29 -1.61
N GLU A 104 6.80 10.30 -2.50
CA GLU A 104 6.55 10.11 -3.92
C GLU A 104 7.54 9.11 -4.55
N LYS A 105 8.84 9.26 -4.26
CA LYS A 105 9.88 8.33 -4.74
C LYS A 105 9.66 6.92 -4.21
N MET A 106 9.36 6.77 -2.92
CA MET A 106 9.08 5.46 -2.31
C MET A 106 7.84 4.81 -2.92
N MET A 107 6.75 5.56 -3.08
CA MET A 107 5.53 5.11 -3.76
C MET A 107 5.84 4.56 -5.15
N ASN A 108 6.54 5.35 -5.98
CA ASN A 108 6.90 4.96 -7.34
C ASN A 108 7.81 3.71 -7.36
N ASN A 109 8.78 3.64 -6.44
CA ASN A 109 9.65 2.48 -6.31
C ASN A 109 8.85 1.21 -5.97
N TYR A 110 7.92 1.28 -5.03
CA TYR A 110 7.10 0.13 -4.64
C TYR A 110 6.11 -0.29 -5.74
N LEU A 111 5.47 0.66 -6.44
CA LEU A 111 4.64 0.33 -7.61
C LEU A 111 5.47 -0.31 -8.74
N PHE A 112 6.70 0.15 -8.94
CA PHE A 112 7.63 -0.52 -9.86
C PHE A 112 7.94 -1.95 -9.43
N GLN A 113 8.13 -2.21 -8.12
CA GLN A 113 8.30 -3.58 -7.60
C GLN A 113 7.07 -4.45 -7.86
N VAL A 114 5.86 -3.93 -7.62
CA VAL A 114 4.60 -4.61 -7.94
C VAL A 114 4.57 -5.01 -9.42
N GLY A 115 4.88 -4.06 -10.33
CA GLY A 115 4.93 -4.32 -11.77
C GLY A 115 5.99 -5.36 -12.16
N ARG A 116 7.16 -5.34 -11.52
CA ARG A 116 8.25 -6.29 -11.77
C ARG A 116 7.89 -7.70 -11.33
N ILE A 117 7.36 -7.87 -10.12
CA ILE A 117 7.00 -9.19 -9.57
C ILE A 117 5.84 -9.79 -10.37
N THR A 118 4.80 -8.99 -10.66
CA THR A 118 3.66 -9.46 -11.47
C THR A 118 4.08 -9.95 -12.85
N SER A 119 4.98 -9.22 -13.52
CA SER A 119 5.51 -9.62 -14.82
C SER A 119 6.41 -10.87 -14.74
N GLN A 120 7.27 -10.95 -13.72
CA GLN A 120 8.24 -12.05 -13.58
C GLN A 120 7.57 -13.39 -13.24
N TYR A 121 6.54 -13.37 -12.38
CA TYR A 121 5.93 -14.60 -11.86
C TYR A 121 4.57 -14.90 -12.51
N GLY A 122 4.17 -14.16 -13.53
CA GLY A 122 2.89 -14.37 -14.21
C GLY A 122 1.70 -14.17 -13.26
N LEU A 123 1.84 -13.32 -12.25
CA LEU A 123 0.71 -12.87 -11.45
C LEU A 123 -0.01 -11.86 -12.33
N SER A 124 -0.83 -12.37 -13.25
CA SER A 124 -1.53 -11.58 -14.25
C SER A 124 -2.14 -10.34 -13.58
N ARG A 125 -1.82 -9.15 -14.10
CA ARG A 125 -2.78 -8.05 -14.06
C ARG A 125 -4.03 -8.62 -14.71
N TYR A 126 -5.06 -8.94 -13.94
CA TYR A 126 -6.32 -9.34 -14.54
C TYR A 126 -6.81 -8.15 -15.34
N SER A 127 -6.78 -8.35 -16.66
CA SER A 127 -7.50 -7.61 -17.67
C SER A 127 -8.94 -7.44 -17.20
N ALA A 128 -9.29 -6.23 -16.78
CA ALA A 128 -10.67 -5.82 -16.73
C ALA A 128 -11.23 -5.90 -18.16
N GLY A 129 -12.01 -6.95 -18.42
CA GLY A 129 -12.90 -7.08 -19.57
C GLY A 129 -12.24 -7.23 -20.94
N SER A 130 -12.18 -8.48 -21.41
CA SER A 130 -12.45 -8.79 -22.83
C SER A 130 -13.90 -9.20 -22.98
#